data_AF-A0A538U0D8-F1
#
_entry.id   AF-A0A538U0D8-F1
#
_cell.length_a   1.000
_cell.length_b   1.000
_cell.length_c   1.000
_cell.angle_alpha   90.00
_cell.angle_beta   90.00
_cell.angle_gamma   90.00
#
_symmetry.space_group_name_H-M   'P 1'
#
loop_
_entity.id
_entity.type
_entity.pdbx_description
1 polymer ?
#
loop_
_entity_poly.entity_id
_entity_poly.type
_entity_poly.pdbx_seq_one_letter_code
_entity_poly.pdbx_strand_id
1 'polypeptide(L)' 'FLTTDAAIAPVALRAALAQAVGSSFNRITVDGDMSTNDTVLLLANGCAGHPPIASPRARAFAPFATALEQVC' A
#
# COMPACT_ATOMS: atom_id res chain seq x y z
N PHE A 1 8.33 6.02 3.66
CA PHE A 1 7.69 4.94 4.44
C PHE A 1 6.29 5.38 4.82
N LEU A 2 5.34 4.46 4.92
CA LEU A 2 3.93 4.72 5.23
C LEU A 2 3.48 3.87 6.42
N THR A 3 2.52 4.40 7.18
CA THR A 3 1.88 3.67 8.27
C THR A 3 0.37 3.82 8.20
N THR A 4 -0.34 2.83 8.70
CA THR A 4 -1.81 2.85 8.80
C THR A 4 -2.25 2.12 10.07
N ASP A 5 -3.39 2.53 10.59
CA ASP A 5 -4.08 1.82 11.66
C ASP A 5 -5.07 0.76 11.16
N ALA A 6 -5.23 0.62 9.84
CA ALA A 6 -6.13 -0.36 9.26
C ALA A 6 -5.83 -1.79 9.73
N ALA A 7 -6.88 -2.52 10.12
CA ALA A 7 -6.78 -3.96 10.36
C ALA A 7 -6.78 -4.68 9.02
N ILE A 8 -5.61 -5.05 8.52
CA ILE A 8 -5.44 -5.62 7.18
C ILE A 8 -4.45 -6.78 7.19
N ALA A 9 -4.84 -7.89 6.55
CA ALA A 9 -4.00 -9.06 6.45
C ALA A 9 -2.77 -8.79 5.57
N PRO A 10 -1.61 -9.41 5.84
CA PRO A 10 -0.39 -9.19 5.05
C PRO A 10 -0.55 -9.39 3.55
N VAL A 11 -1.38 -10.36 3.12
CA VAL A 11 -1.66 -10.62 1.70
C VAL A 11 -2.40 -9.46 1.03
N ALA A 12 -3.36 -8.84 1.72
CA ALA A 12 -4.07 -7.68 1.22
C ALA A 12 -3.16 -6.44 1.26
N LEU A 13 -2.40 -6.24 2.34
CA LEU A 13 -1.48 -5.10 2.46
C LEU A 13 -0.42 -5.10 1.35
N ARG A 14 0.16 -6.27 1.04
CA ARG A 14 1.13 -6.44 -0.05
C ARG A 14 0.51 -6.16 -1.42
N ALA A 15 -0.71 -6.63 -1.67
CA ALA A 15 -1.39 -6.38 -2.93
C ALA A 15 -1.68 -4.89 -3.14
N ALA A 16 -2.18 -4.20 -2.11
CA ALA A 16 -2.41 -2.77 -2.16
C ALA A 16 -1.12 -1.98 -2.39
N LEU A 17 -0.04 -2.33 -1.68
CA LEU A 17 1.26 -1.68 -1.86
C LEU A 17 1.82 -1.87 -3.28
N ALA A 18 1.73 -3.09 -3.83
CA ALA A 18 2.20 -3.36 -5.20
C ALA A 18 1.42 -2.54 -6.24
N GLN A 19 0.10 -2.41 -6.06
CA GLN A 19 -0.75 -1.59 -6.91
C GLN A 19 -0.34 -0.11 -6.82
N ALA A 20 -0.24 0.43 -5.61
CA ALA A 20 0.09 1.83 -5.37
C ALA A 20 1.49 2.18 -5.92
N VAL A 21 2.52 1.37 -5.62
CA VAL A 21 3.88 1.58 -6.15
C VAL A 21 3.92 1.52 -7.68
N GLY A 22 3.16 0.59 -8.28
CA GLY A 22 3.07 0.46 -9.74
C GLY A 22 2.39 1.63 -10.44
N SER A 23 1.50 2.36 -9.76
CA SER A 23 0.84 3.57 -10.28
C SER A 23 1.53 4.89 -9.91
N SER A 24 2.51 4.86 -9.00
CA SER A 24 3.22 6.05 -8.48
C SER A 24 4.74 5.98 -8.69
N PHE A 25 5.50 5.48 -7.71
CA PHE A 25 6.96 5.50 -7.67
C PHE A 25 7.61 4.84 -8.89
N ASN A 26 7.00 3.78 -9.45
CA ASN A 26 7.50 3.14 -10.66
C ASN A 26 7.22 3.94 -11.95
N ARG A 27 6.66 5.15 -11.85
CA ARG A 27 6.31 6.03 -12.98
C ARG A 27 6.94 7.42 -12.88
N ILE A 28 7.81 7.65 -11.90
CA ILE A 28 8.58 8.89 -11.77
C ILE A 28 10.02 8.64 -12.15
N THR A 29 10.65 9.62 -12.79
CA THR A 29 12.08 9.64 -13.05
C THR A 29 12.57 11.08 -12.97
N VAL A 30 13.77 11.27 -12.43
CA VAL A 30 14.42 12.59 -12.38
C VAL A 30 15.46 12.68 -13.50
N ASP A 31 16.36 11.70 -13.56
CA ASP A 31 17.50 11.64 -14.49
C ASP A 31 17.58 10.33 -15.29
N GLY A 32 16.77 9.33 -14.95
CA GLY A 32 16.75 8.02 -15.61
C GLY A 32 17.52 6.92 -14.87
N ASP A 33 18.24 7.26 -13.80
CA ASP A 33 19.06 6.30 -13.06
C ASP A 33 18.29 5.71 -11.87
N MET A 34 18.10 4.39 -11.89
CA MET A 34 17.47 3.68 -10.78
C MET A 34 18.45 3.50 -9.63
N SER A 35 18.08 3.95 -8.44
CA SER A 35 18.91 3.79 -7.24
C SER A 35 19.05 2.33 -6.85
N THR A 36 20.22 1.93 -6.33
CA THR A 36 20.45 0.59 -5.79
C THR A 36 19.70 0.32 -4.49
N ASN A 37 19.10 1.35 -3.88
CA ASN A 37 18.57 1.32 -2.53
C ASN A 37 17.07 1.67 -2.44
N ASP A 38 16.39 1.84 -3.57
CA ASP A 38 14.97 2.20 -3.59
C ASP A 38 14.14 1.20 -2.79
N THR A 39 13.49 1.69 -1.74
CA THR A 39 12.73 0.87 -0.79
C THR A 39 11.47 1.59 -0.34
N VAL A 40 10.31 0.93 -0.48
CA VAL A 40 9.03 1.40 0.07
C VAL A 40 8.59 0.46 1.18
N LEU A 41 8.30 1.03 2.35
CA LEU A 41 7.81 0.31 3.53
C LEU A 41 6.40 0.79 3.86
N LEU A 42 5.51 -0.17 4.15
CA LEU A 42 4.15 0.08 4.65
C LEU A 42 3.90 -0.82 5.86
N LEU A 43 3.55 -0.21 7.00
CA LEU A 43 3.26 -0.91 8.25
C LEU A 43 1.81 -0.66 8.68
N ALA A 44 1.12 -1.72 9.13
CA ALA A 44 -0.26 -1.65 9.60
C ALA A 44 -0.37 -2.19 11.03
N ASN A 45 -0.89 -1.40 11.97
CA ASN A 45 -0.97 -1.80 13.39
C ASN A 45 -2.34 -2.37 13.82
N GLY A 46 -3.38 -2.23 12.99
CA GLY A 46 -4.71 -2.78 13.24
C GLY A 46 -5.57 -2.05 14.27
N CYS A 47 -5.21 -0.84 14.70
CA CYS A 47 -5.93 -0.09 15.74
C CYS A 47 -7.22 0.59 15.28
N ALA A 48 -7.60 0.54 14.00
CA ALA A 48 -8.77 1.24 13.45
C ALA A 48 -10.15 0.67 13.90
N GLY A 49 -10.17 -0.48 14.58
CA GLY A 49 -11.39 -1.04 15.19
C GLY A 49 -12.44 -1.64 14.24
N HIS A 50 -12.16 -1.69 12.93
CA HIS A 50 -13.02 -2.36 11.94
C HIS A 50 -12.66 -3.85 11.77
N PRO A 51 -13.56 -4.69 11.21
CA PRO A 51 -13.24 -6.08 10.88
C PRO A 51 -12.04 -6.18 9.91
N PRO A 52 -11.15 -7.17 10.05
CA PRO A 52 -9.95 -7.27 9.22
C PRO A 52 -10.25 -7.36 7.72
N ILE A 53 -9.49 -6.60 6.91
CA ILE A 53 -9.41 -6.75 5.46
C ILE A 53 -8.60 -8.02 5.18
N ALA A 54 -9.29 -9.15 5.11
CA ALA A 54 -8.65 -10.48 5.10
C ALA A 54 -7.94 -10.83 3.78
N SER A 55 -8.37 -10.25 2.65
CA SER A 55 -7.80 -10.55 1.33
C SER A 55 -8.09 -9.43 0.32
N PRO A 56 -7.42 -9.43 -0.84
CA PRO A 56 -7.76 -8.53 -1.95
C PRO A 56 -9.19 -8.66 -2.49
N ARG A 57 -9.89 -9.76 -2.16
CA ARG A 57 -11.30 -9.97 -2.54
C ARG A 57 -12.28 -9.39 -1.51
N ALA A 58 -11.80 -8.93 -0.35
CA ALA A 58 -12.65 -8.35 0.66
C ALA A 58 -13.26 -7.03 0.17
N ARG A 59 -14.53 -6.77 0.49
CA ARG A 59 -15.23 -5.54 0.07
C ARG A 59 -14.50 -4.26 0.48
N ALA A 60 -13.88 -4.26 1.67
CA ALA A 60 -13.12 -3.13 2.20
C ALA A 60 -11.71 -2.95 1.58
N PHE A 61 -11.27 -3.88 0.72
CA PHE A 61 -9.97 -3.77 0.05
C PHE A 61 -9.93 -2.59 -0.93
N ALA A 62 -10.94 -2.47 -1.80
CA ALA A 62 -10.99 -1.42 -2.81
C ALA A 62 -10.86 0.01 -2.22
N PRO A 63 -11.65 0.43 -1.20
CA PRO A 63 -11.49 1.76 -0.63
C PRO A 63 -10.13 1.95 0.06
N PHE A 64 -9.58 0.93 0.70
CA PHE A 64 -8.23 1.00 1.26
C PHE A 64 -7.16 1.19 0.17
N ALA A 65 -7.23 0.41 -0.91
CA ALA A 65 -6.30 0.50 -2.02
C ALA A 65 -6.36 1.89 -2.70
N THR A 66 -7.57 2.42 -2.94
CA THR A 66 -7.74 3.77 -3.49
C THR A 66 -7.18 4.85 -2.56
N ALA A 67 -7.38 4.75 -1.25
CA ALA A 67 -6.79 5.69 -0.31
C ALA A 67 -5.26 5.64 -0.33
N LEU A 68 -4.68 4.43 -0.41
CA LEU A 68 -3.23 4.27 -0.52
C LEU A 68 -2.69 4.87 -1.83
N GLU A 69 -3.37 4.66 -2.95
CA GLU A 69 -3.02 5.26 -4.26
C GLU A 69 -3.06 6.78 -4.27
N GLN A 70 -3.88 7.42 -3.42
CA GLN A 70 -3.91 8.88 -3.34
C GLN A 70 -2.72 9.45 -2.55
N VAL A 71 -2.14 8.64 -1.67
CA VAL A 71 -1.00 9.04 -0.83
C VAL A 71 0.33 8.74 -1.52
N CYS A 72 0.37 7.72 -2.39
CA CYS A 72 1.54 7.34 -3.17
C CYS A 72 1.61 8.10 -4.50
#